data_AF-A0A3R9WR59-F1
#
_entry.id   AF-A0A3R9WR59-F1
#
_cell.length_a   1.000
_cell.length_b   1.000
_cell.length_c   1.000
_cell.angle_alpha   90.00
_cell.angle_beta   90.00
_cell.angle_gamma   90.00
#
_symmetry.space_group_name_H-M   'P 1'
#
loop_
_entity.id
_entity.type
_entity.pdbx_description
1 polymer ?
#
loop_
_entity_poly.entity_id
_entity_poly.type
_entity_poly.pdbx_seq_one_letter_code
_entity_poly.pdbx_strand_id
1 'polypeptide(L)'
;MQRQSPIELEGLEVYLQPSMTSQQEWNIVYSRIKEYIKNLADEDIVLYPEKTTIDRIIKSCHIHIQIKRSFTTDVILLYRDLSDYLNQEETLILLAVANEHGKVSTPLIIDLIVLIESVIPGTIIINGYLHTSDWGKSLQRLQNQDMLFFK
;
A
#
# COMPACT_ATOMS: atom_id res chain seq x y z
N MET A 1 16.14 33.43 0.93
CA MET A 1 16.30 31.95 0.95
C MET A 1 15.67 31.44 2.23
N GLN A 2 14.42 30.97 2.16
CA GLN A 2 13.82 30.27 3.29
C GLN A 2 14.54 28.93 3.44
N ARG A 3 15.14 28.70 4.60
CA ARG A 3 15.57 27.36 5.02
C ARG A 3 14.28 26.54 5.11
N GLN A 4 14.13 25.55 4.25
CA GLN A 4 13.09 24.54 4.42
C GLN A 4 13.35 23.90 5.78
N SER A 5 12.39 24.05 6.70
CA SER A 5 12.36 23.27 7.92
C SER A 5 12.50 21.78 7.58
N PRO A 6 13.08 20.95 8.47
CA PRO A 6 13.07 19.51 8.24
C PRO A 6 11.62 19.10 8.02
N ILE A 7 11.36 18.35 6.94
CA ILE A 7 10.06 17.71 6.74
C ILE A 7 9.86 16.81 7.97
N GLU A 8 8.93 17.16 8.84
CA GLU A 8 8.53 16.25 9.90
C GLU A 8 7.79 15.09 9.22
N LEU A 9 8.35 13.89 9.42
CA LEU A 9 7.90 12.66 8.80
C LEU A 9 7.09 11.88 9.82
N GLU A 10 5.91 11.44 9.39
CA GLU A 10 5.02 10.60 10.19
C GLU A 10 4.93 9.21 9.59
N GLY A 11 4.86 8.21 10.47
CA GLY A 11 4.66 6.82 10.06
C GLY A 11 3.20 6.57 9.69
N LEU A 12 2.99 5.86 8.58
CA LEU A 12 1.73 5.23 8.21
C LEU A 12 1.93 3.72 8.28
N GLU A 13 1.11 3.06 9.08
CA GLU A 13 1.09 1.61 9.23
C GLU A 13 -0.30 1.09 8.89
N VAL A 14 -0.38 0.06 8.04
CA VAL A 14 -1.65 -0.56 7.66
C VAL A 14 -1.64 -2.00 8.12
N TYR A 15 -2.59 -2.33 8.97
CA TYR A 15 -2.78 -3.65 9.54
C TYR A 15 -3.98 -4.32 8.89
N LEU A 16 -3.84 -5.57 8.47
CA LEU A 16 -4.97 -6.44 8.13
C LEU A 16 -5.47 -7.10 9.41
N GLN A 17 -6.79 -7.22 9.56
CA GLN A 17 -7.45 -7.98 10.63
C GLN A 17 -7.90 -9.35 10.07
N PRO A 18 -7.10 -10.43 10.26
CA PRO A 18 -7.42 -11.72 9.65
C PRO A 18 -8.73 -12.32 10.18
N SER A 19 -9.09 -12.02 11.42
CA SER A 19 -10.36 -12.44 12.03
C SER A 19 -11.60 -11.89 11.33
N MET A 20 -11.46 -10.79 10.59
CA MET A 20 -12.53 -10.14 9.83
C MET A 20 -12.51 -10.47 8.34
N THR A 21 -11.56 -11.30 7.90
CA THR A 21 -11.37 -11.61 6.47
C THR A 21 -11.30 -13.12 6.25
N SER A 22 -12.16 -13.67 5.40
CA SER A 22 -12.01 -15.08 5.02
C SER A 22 -10.84 -15.29 4.06
N GLN A 23 -10.22 -16.48 4.09
CA GLN A 23 -9.17 -16.86 3.15
C GLN A 23 -9.63 -16.78 1.69
N GLN A 24 -10.92 -16.99 1.42
CA GLN A 24 -11.48 -16.89 0.07
C GLN A 24 -11.50 -15.44 -0.43
N GLU A 25 -12.00 -14.50 0.39
CA GLU A 25 -12.00 -13.08 0.06
C GLU A 25 -10.58 -12.55 -0.10
N TRP A 26 -9.69 -12.92 0.83
CA TRP A 26 -8.29 -12.54 0.74
C TRP A 26 -7.62 -13.06 -0.53
N ASN A 27 -7.91 -14.28 -0.97
CA ASN A 27 -7.39 -14.81 -2.23
C ASN A 27 -7.81 -13.97 -3.46
N ILE A 28 -9.03 -13.42 -3.46
CA ILE A 28 -9.53 -12.55 -4.54
C ILE A 28 -8.73 -11.24 -4.53
N VAL A 29 -8.62 -10.60 -3.37
CA VAL A 29 -7.87 -9.36 -3.16
C VAL A 29 -6.40 -9.55 -3.56
N TYR A 30 -5.74 -10.57 -3.02
CA TYR A 30 -4.35 -10.88 -3.29
C TYR A 30 -4.08 -11.10 -4.78
N SER A 31 -4.98 -11.82 -5.47
CA SER A 31 -4.85 -12.06 -6.92
C SER A 31 -4.90 -10.75 -7.71
N ARG A 32 -5.79 -9.83 -7.33
CA ARG A 32 -5.89 -8.50 -7.95
C ARG A 32 -4.69 -7.62 -7.67
N ILE A 33 -4.26 -7.55 -6.41
CA ILE A 33 -3.04 -6.82 -6.03
C ILE A 33 -1.86 -7.31 -6.86
N LYS A 34 -1.73 -8.63 -6.99
CA LYS A 34 -0.65 -9.24 -7.76
C LYS A 34 -0.71 -8.88 -9.24
N GLU A 35 -1.89 -8.90 -9.84
CA GLU A 35 -2.09 -8.52 -11.24
C GLU A 35 -1.78 -7.04 -11.46
N TYR A 36 -2.33 -6.17 -10.60
CA TYR A 36 -2.08 -4.73 -10.60
C TYR A 36 -0.59 -4.43 -10.56
N ILE A 37 0.13 -4.94 -9.55
CA ILE A 37 1.56 -4.67 -9.39
C ILE A 37 2.39 -5.20 -10.55
N LYS A 38 2.03 -6.33 -11.16
CA LYS A 38 2.77 -6.88 -12.31
C LYS A 38 2.74 -5.98 -13.53
N ASN A 39 1.71 -5.15 -13.66
CA ASN A 39 1.51 -4.26 -14.80
C ASN A 39 2.08 -2.85 -14.57
N LEU A 40 2.49 -2.52 -13.33
CA LEU A 40 3.04 -1.21 -13.00
C LEU A 40 4.53 -1.09 -13.36
N ALA A 41 4.86 -0.01 -14.08
CA ALA A 41 6.23 0.44 -14.22
C ALA A 41 6.73 1.05 -12.89
N ASP A 42 8.05 1.11 -12.70
CA ASP A 42 8.64 1.64 -11.47
C ASP A 42 8.28 3.13 -11.25
N GLU A 43 8.13 3.89 -12.33
CA GLU A 43 7.69 5.29 -12.31
C GLU A 43 6.24 5.48 -11.84
N ASP A 44 5.39 4.46 -11.97
CA ASP A 44 4.01 4.50 -11.45
C ASP A 44 3.96 4.20 -9.95
N ILE A 45 5.00 3.56 -9.41
CA ILE A 45 5.07 3.19 -7.98
C ILE A 45 5.48 4.38 -7.10
N VAL A 46 6.27 5.32 -7.63
CA VAL A 46 6.83 6.46 -6.87
C VAL A 46 6.68 7.78 -7.62
N LEU A 47 6.14 8.81 -6.95
CA LEU A 47 5.87 10.12 -7.57
C LEU A 47 7.00 11.16 -7.40
N TYR A 48 7.95 10.93 -6.49
CA TYR A 48 8.86 11.98 -6.04
C TYR A 48 10.18 12.00 -6.83
N PRO A 49 10.77 13.18 -7.06
CA PRO A 49 12.03 13.34 -7.81
C PRO A 49 13.26 12.82 -7.06
N GLU A 50 13.09 12.35 -5.82
CA GLU A 50 14.20 11.77 -5.06
C GLU A 50 14.64 10.46 -5.68
N LYS A 51 15.96 10.23 -5.68
CA LYS A 51 16.51 8.94 -6.09
C LYS A 51 15.95 7.86 -5.17
N THR A 52 15.16 6.97 -5.75
CA THR A 52 14.57 5.81 -5.09
C THR A 52 15.19 4.54 -5.65
N THR A 53 15.21 3.48 -4.84
CA THR A 53 15.49 2.13 -5.30
C THR A 53 14.31 1.25 -4.93
N ILE A 54 13.81 0.47 -5.89
CA ILE A 54 12.66 -0.41 -5.71
C ILE A 54 13.18 -1.85 -5.77
N ASP A 55 13.12 -2.55 -4.64
CA ASP A 55 13.37 -3.99 -4.55
C ASP A 55 12.03 -4.72 -4.56
N ARG A 56 11.74 -5.48 -5.63
CA ARG A 56 10.44 -6.12 -5.87
C ARG A 56 10.59 -7.64 -5.96
N ILE A 57 9.91 -8.37 -5.07
CA ILE A 57 9.81 -9.84 -5.07
C ILE A 57 8.33 -10.23 -5.15
N ILE A 58 7.90 -10.74 -6.29
CA ILE A 58 6.51 -11.19 -6.51
C ILE A 58 6.52 -12.68 -6.84
N LYS A 59 6.04 -13.50 -5.91
CA LYS A 59 5.92 -14.95 -6.06
C LYS A 59 4.46 -15.39 -6.11
N SER A 60 4.23 -16.70 -6.20
CA SER A 60 2.90 -17.31 -6.12
C SER A 60 2.22 -17.07 -4.78
N CYS A 61 2.99 -17.15 -3.69
CA CYS A 61 2.49 -17.10 -2.31
C CYS A 61 2.81 -15.82 -1.55
N HIS A 62 3.72 -14.96 -2.04
CA HIS A 62 4.02 -13.70 -1.36
C HIS A 62 4.36 -12.57 -2.34
N ILE A 63 4.09 -11.35 -1.89
CA ILE A 63 4.51 -10.09 -2.50
C ILE A 63 5.31 -9.34 -1.45
N HIS A 64 6.53 -8.97 -1.80
CA HIS A 64 7.38 -8.13 -0.98
C HIS A 64 7.96 -7.02 -1.85
N ILE A 65 7.69 -5.77 -1.48
CA ILE A 65 8.24 -4.59 -2.16
C ILE A 65 8.86 -3.71 -1.10
N GLN A 66 10.10 -3.28 -1.32
CA GLN A 66 10.76 -2.26 -0.53
C GLN A 66 11.13 -1.10 -1.42
N ILE A 67 10.79 0.11 -0.99
CA ILE A 67 11.09 1.34 -1.70
C ILE A 67 11.99 2.16 -0.81
N LYS A 68 13.28 2.16 -1.13
CA LYS A 68 14.33 2.82 -0.33
C LYS A 68 14.57 4.23 -0.85
N ARG A 69 14.62 5.19 0.07
CA ARG A 69 14.98 6.60 -0.15
C ARG A 69 16.16 6.96 0.73
N SER A 70 16.68 8.18 0.57
CA SER A 70 17.83 8.67 1.35
C SER A 70 17.62 8.56 2.87
N PHE A 71 16.39 8.74 3.36
CA PHE A 71 16.08 8.80 4.79
C PHE A 71 14.89 7.94 5.22
N THR A 72 14.20 7.29 4.29
CA THR A 72 12.96 6.55 4.56
C THR A 72 12.92 5.26 3.77
N THR A 73 12.11 4.31 4.23
CA THR A 73 11.83 3.08 3.49
C THR A 73 10.36 2.74 3.66
N ASP A 74 9.68 2.60 2.53
CA ASP A 74 8.31 2.08 2.51
C ASP A 74 8.36 0.57 2.20
N VAL A 75 7.43 -0.19 2.78
CA VAL A 75 7.40 -1.64 2.67
C VAL A 75 5.98 -2.12 2.41
N ILE A 76 5.85 -3.08 1.50
CA ILE A 76 4.63 -3.83 1.22
C ILE A 76 4.97 -5.30 1.46
N LEU A 77 4.26 -5.97 2.36
CA LEU A 77 4.42 -7.39 2.64
C LEU A 77 3.06 -8.08 2.69
N LEU A 78 2.79 -8.91 1.68
CA LEU A 78 1.53 -9.63 1.56
C LEU A 78 1.79 -11.12 1.34
N TYR A 79 1.23 -11.96 2.20
CA TYR A 79 1.16 -13.41 1.96
C TYR A 79 -0.21 -13.79 1.41
N ARG A 80 -0.24 -14.84 0.59
CA ARG A 80 -1.47 -15.36 0.01
C ARG A 80 -2.29 -16.11 1.06
N ASP A 81 -1.64 -16.92 1.89
CA ASP A 81 -2.30 -17.60 3.00
C ASP A 81 -2.29 -16.67 4.21
N LEU A 82 -3.44 -16.49 4.84
CA LEU A 82 -3.54 -15.69 6.07
C LEU A 82 -2.73 -16.34 7.18
N SER A 83 -2.65 -17.67 7.24
CA SER A 83 -1.88 -18.39 8.27
C SER A 83 -0.36 -18.22 8.15
N ASP A 84 0.15 -17.71 7.02
CA ASP A 84 1.58 -17.44 6.83
C ASP A 84 2.06 -16.19 7.59
N TYR A 85 1.16 -15.32 8.02
CA TYR A 85 1.53 -14.13 8.79
C TYR A 85 1.94 -14.49 10.23
N LEU A 86 3.00 -13.84 10.73
CA LEU A 86 3.48 -14.10 12.10
C LEU A 86 2.48 -13.64 13.18
N ASN A 87 1.79 -12.52 12.95
CA ASN A 87 0.75 -12.02 13.85
C ASN A 87 -0.63 -12.22 13.20
N GLN A 88 -1.44 -13.12 13.77
CA GLN A 88 -2.77 -13.48 13.26
C GLN A 88 -3.91 -12.61 13.82
N GLU A 89 -3.63 -11.76 14.82
CA GLU A 89 -4.64 -10.85 15.39
C GLU A 89 -4.66 -9.53 14.61
N GLU A 90 -3.49 -8.91 14.46
CA GLU A 90 -3.30 -7.65 13.73
C GLU A 90 -2.02 -7.74 12.89
N THR A 91 -2.19 -8.12 11.63
CA THR A 91 -1.10 -8.35 10.71
C THR A 91 -0.66 -7.03 10.07
N LEU A 92 0.54 -6.53 10.37
CA LEU A 92 1.12 -5.42 9.61
C LEU A 92 1.41 -5.83 8.16
N ILE A 93 0.79 -5.16 7.18
CA ILE A 93 0.91 -5.49 5.75
C ILE A 93 1.55 -4.38 4.91
N LEU A 94 1.44 -3.12 5.32
CA LEU A 94 2.03 -1.96 4.62
C LEU A 94 2.65 -1.00 5.63
N LEU A 95 3.81 -0.47 5.28
CA LEU A 95 4.48 0.63 5.99
C LEU A 95 4.82 1.72 4.97
N ALA A 96 4.45 2.95 5.29
CA ALA A 96 4.85 4.10 4.51
C ALA A 96 5.29 5.25 5.42
N VAL A 97 6.12 6.13 4.87
CA VAL A 97 6.38 7.43 5.49
C VAL A 97 5.59 8.52 4.76
N ALA A 98 4.78 9.23 5.52
CA ALA A 98 4.06 10.43 5.09
C ALA A 98 4.76 11.69 5.61
N ASN A 99 4.49 12.83 4.99
CA ASN A 99 4.84 14.12 5.58
C ASN A 99 3.80 14.57 6.62
N GLU A 100 4.04 15.68 7.31
CA GLU A 100 3.10 16.36 8.24
C GLU A 100 1.69 16.64 7.66
N HIS A 101 1.50 16.53 6.35
CA HIS A 101 0.20 16.67 5.68
C HIS A 101 -0.42 15.33 5.29
N GLY A 102 0.12 14.19 5.74
CA GLY A 102 -0.39 12.84 5.43
C GLY A 102 -0.21 12.41 3.98
N LYS A 103 0.66 13.10 3.24
CA LYS A 103 0.93 12.77 1.84
C LYS A 103 1.97 11.67 1.77
N VAL A 104 1.57 10.53 1.25
CA VAL A 104 2.45 9.37 1.04
C VAL A 104 3.15 9.51 -0.30
N SER A 105 4.46 9.31 -0.30
CA SER A 105 5.30 9.44 -1.51
C SER A 105 5.19 8.25 -2.47
N THR A 106 4.55 7.17 -2.03
CA THR A 106 4.31 5.92 -2.75
C THR A 106 2.82 5.79 -3.09
N PRO A 107 2.39 6.24 -4.29
CA PRO A 107 1.03 6.02 -4.80
C PRO A 107 0.54 4.59 -4.67
N LEU A 108 1.43 3.62 -4.92
CA LEU A 108 1.11 2.21 -4.84
C LEU A 108 0.50 1.83 -3.48
N ILE A 109 1.02 2.35 -2.36
CA ILE A 109 0.48 2.01 -1.04
C ILE A 109 -0.96 2.49 -0.90
N ILE A 110 -1.25 3.70 -1.38
CA ILE A 110 -2.62 4.24 -1.39
C ILE A 110 -3.51 3.38 -2.30
N ASP A 111 -3.01 2.98 -3.46
CA ASP A 111 -3.72 2.12 -4.41
C ASP A 111 -4.05 0.76 -3.79
N LEU A 112 -3.15 0.17 -3.00
CA LEU A 112 -3.41 -1.08 -2.30
C LEU A 112 -4.44 -0.90 -1.18
N ILE A 113 -4.37 0.18 -0.41
CA ILE A 113 -5.37 0.51 0.63
C ILE A 113 -6.77 0.60 0.01
N VAL A 114 -6.91 1.41 -1.05
CA VAL A 114 -8.20 1.61 -1.74
C VAL A 114 -8.69 0.32 -2.36
N LEU A 115 -7.80 -0.47 -2.97
CA LEU A 115 -8.17 -1.75 -3.56
C LEU A 115 -8.68 -2.73 -2.49
N ILE A 116 -7.98 -2.88 -1.35
CA ILE A 116 -8.40 -3.75 -0.25
C ILE A 116 -9.78 -3.32 0.26
N GLU A 117 -9.95 -2.04 0.59
CA GLU A 117 -11.22 -1.49 1.08
C GLU A 117 -12.36 -1.58 0.07
N SER A 118 -12.07 -1.59 -1.24
CA SER A 118 -13.10 -1.76 -2.27
C SER A 118 -13.67 -3.19 -2.37
N VAL A 119 -12.90 -4.20 -1.93
CA VAL A 119 -13.29 -5.61 -2.01
C VAL A 119 -13.77 -6.14 -0.67
N ILE A 120 -13.07 -5.77 0.41
CA ILE A 120 -13.35 -6.19 1.79
C ILE A 120 -13.31 -4.98 2.73
N PRO A 121 -14.35 -4.14 2.73
CA PRO A 121 -14.38 -2.91 3.52
C PRO A 121 -14.22 -3.17 5.02
N GLY A 122 -13.46 -2.32 5.70
CA GLY A 122 -13.28 -2.37 7.16
C GLY A 122 -12.44 -3.54 7.66
N THR A 123 -11.63 -4.15 6.79
CA THR A 123 -10.72 -5.25 7.17
C THR A 123 -9.32 -4.78 7.49
N ILE A 124 -8.99 -3.52 7.17
CA ILE A 124 -7.72 -2.91 7.54
C ILE A 124 -7.88 -1.81 8.59
N ILE A 125 -6.92 -1.74 9.50
CA ILE A 125 -6.71 -0.62 10.41
C ILE A 125 -5.55 0.22 9.87
N ILE A 126 -5.74 1.54 9.81
CA ILE A 126 -4.71 2.48 9.39
C ILE A 126 -4.28 3.30 10.60
N ASN A 127 -3.03 3.15 11.02
CA ASN A 127 -2.39 3.96 12.04
C ASN A 127 -1.53 5.02 11.36
N GLY A 128 -1.89 6.29 11.51
CA GLY A 128 -1.25 7.43 10.85
C GLY A 128 -2.26 8.26 10.05
N TYR A 129 -1.79 9.34 9.45
CA TYR A 129 -2.65 10.24 8.67
C TYR A 129 -2.49 10.00 7.16
N LEU A 130 -3.62 9.78 6.49
CA LEU A 130 -3.71 9.64 5.03
C LEU A 130 -4.55 10.80 4.48
N HIS A 131 -3.96 11.60 3.60
CA HIS A 131 -4.64 12.77 3.07
C HIS A 131 -5.80 12.36 2.14
N THR A 132 -6.98 12.97 2.33
CA THR A 132 -8.23 12.61 1.60
C THR A 132 -8.10 12.73 0.07
N SER A 133 -7.29 13.67 -0.41
CA SER A 133 -7.06 13.85 -1.85
C SER A 133 -6.28 12.70 -2.50
N ASP A 134 -5.50 11.94 -1.74
CA ASP A 134 -4.75 10.80 -2.27
C ASP A 134 -5.68 9.61 -2.56
N TRP A 135 -6.75 9.46 -1.76
CA TRP A 135 -7.82 8.49 -2.01
C TRP A 135 -8.50 8.72 -3.37
N GLY A 136 -8.91 9.95 -3.66
CA GLY A 136 -9.58 10.28 -4.92
C GLY A 136 -8.71 10.03 -6.15
N LYS A 137 -7.42 10.37 -6.08
CA LYS A 137 -6.46 10.08 -7.16
C LYS A 137 -6.24 8.58 -7.35
N SER A 138 -6.20 7.84 -6.25
CA SER A 138 -6.06 6.40 -6.26
C SER A 138 -7.25 5.71 -6.91
N LEU A 139 -8.48 6.08 -6.52
CA LEU A 139 -9.70 5.60 -7.16
C LEU A 139 -9.65 5.80 -8.68
N GLN A 140 -9.24 6.99 -9.13
CA GLN A 140 -9.13 7.28 -10.57
C GLN A 140 -8.08 6.40 -11.27
N ARG A 141 -6.91 6.18 -10.67
CA ARG A 141 -5.87 5.28 -11.23
C ARG A 141 -6.38 3.85 -11.34
N LEU A 142 -7.01 3.34 -10.29
CA LEU A 142 -7.55 1.98 -10.25
C LEU A 142 -8.71 1.79 -11.23
N GLN A 143 -9.56 2.80 -11.40
CA GLN A 143 -10.62 2.82 -12.42
C GLN A 143 -10.06 2.70 -13.84
N ASN A 144 -9.03 3.48 -14.15
CA ASN A 144 -8.42 3.47 -15.49
C ASN A 144 -7.76 2.14 -15.86
N GLN A 145 -7.54 1.25 -14.88
CA GLN A 145 -6.95 -0.07 -15.07
C GLN A 145 -7.96 -1.21 -14.82
N ASP A 146 -9.26 -0.90 -14.75
CA ASP A 146 -10.34 -1.87 -14.49
C ASP A 146 -10.15 -2.70 -13.20
N MET A 147 -9.49 -2.12 -12.20
CA MET A 147 -9.11 -2.82 -10.96
C MET A 147 -10.19 -2.79 -9.88
N LEU A 148 -11.18 -1.90 -9.99
CA LEU A 148 -12.26 -1.76 -8.99
C LEU A 148 -13.50 -2.58 -9.38
N PHE A 149 -14.13 -3.22 -8.40
CA PHE A 149 -15.45 -3.80 -8.58
C PHE A 149 -16.51 -2.73 -8.35
N PHE A 150 -16.90 -2.02 -9.41
CA PHE A 150 -18.18 -1.34 -9.37
C PHE A 150 -19.25 -2.35 -9.80
N LYS A 151 -20.16 -2.69 -8.88
CA LYS A 151 -21.45 -3.26 -9.25
C LYS A 151 -22.35 -2.14 -9.77
#